data_AF-A0A4Q4Z2N0-F1
#
_entry.id   AF-A0A4Q4Z2N0-F1
#
_cell.length_a   1.000
_cell.length_b   1.000
_cell.length_c   1.000
_cell.angle_alpha   90.00
_cell.angle_beta   90.00
_cell.angle_gamma   90.00
#
_symmetry.space_group_name_H-M   'P 1'
#
loop_
_entity.id
_entity.type
_entity.pdbx_description
1 polymer ?
#
loop_
_entity_poly.entity_id
_entity_poly.type
_entity_poly.pdbx_seq_one_letter_code
_entity_poly.pdbx_strand_id
1 'polypeptide(L)'
;MYRDIAHAVYRRGETAMNGYELPGWGWGLLILDIIVFLPAILVVSYTLQNIYPVLAMIEDPSPPAYEPVSLNGDTQSFPDDTSPVADEAARGSETRAITASFRATHRTLYGISGWVSYFRGFACYIAIVVGTMFIYSIMVGMSVPSLIAAPVCAIAFVQLYTAWVHIVISAPSPKPFWRRLAPFKKTFQATALPAVVYFFAFEITRFVPTLLGRALGLPQWNPSQPGAVPEPDANDIWKTLIVLLVSLVLKVFLVIPVHVVLTRVQASLLPEEDETIVPFDRSFQGTVEPAIVGGKGFVSPMDAWRTFSRASWVRLVKLYVKVFLVGLALSVALIVVVVPELFVISRYAKKIE
;
A
#
# COMPACT_ATOMS: atom_id res chain seq x y z
N MET A 1 40.76 -11.55 -11.75
CA MET A 1 39.86 -10.36 -11.83
C MET A 1 38.64 -10.48 -10.90
N TYR A 2 37.66 -11.37 -11.12
CA TYR A 2 36.50 -11.50 -10.22
C TYR A 2 36.87 -11.94 -8.79
N ARG A 3 37.82 -12.86 -8.67
CA ARG A 3 38.34 -13.32 -7.37
C ARG A 3 39.03 -12.19 -6.61
N ASP A 4 39.79 -11.33 -7.29
CA ASP A 4 40.52 -10.23 -6.67
C ASP A 4 39.58 -9.10 -6.23
N ILE A 5 38.50 -8.86 -7.00
CA ILE A 5 37.44 -7.91 -6.63
C ILE A 5 36.66 -8.43 -5.41
N ALA A 6 36.27 -9.70 -5.40
CA ALA A 6 35.60 -10.31 -4.24
C ALA A 6 36.48 -10.27 -2.99
N HIS A 7 37.77 -10.54 -3.14
CA HIS A 7 38.73 -10.50 -2.04
C HIS A 7 38.97 -9.06 -1.53
N ALA A 8 38.99 -8.07 -2.42
CA ALA A 8 39.14 -6.66 -2.06
C ALA A 8 37.88 -6.12 -1.35
N VAL A 9 36.68 -6.54 -1.78
CA VAL A 9 35.41 -6.19 -1.13
C VAL A 9 35.30 -6.85 0.24
N TYR A 10 35.68 -8.13 0.35
CA TYR A 10 35.74 -8.85 1.62
C TYR A 10 36.68 -8.17 2.62
N ARG A 11 37.92 -7.87 2.19
CA ARG A 11 38.93 -7.19 3.02
C ARG A 11 38.50 -5.78 3.45
N ARG A 12 37.76 -5.05 2.59
CA ARG A 12 37.16 -3.75 2.93
C ARG A 12 36.07 -3.88 3.99
N GLY A 13 35.21 -4.90 3.88
CA GLY A 13 34.19 -5.21 4.89
C GLY A 13 34.81 -5.58 6.24
N GLU A 14 35.88 -6.37 6.22
CA GLU A 14 36.65 -6.79 7.38
C GLU A 14 37.31 -5.60 8.12
N THR A 15 37.92 -4.67 7.36
CA THR A 15 38.46 -3.42 7.92
C THR A 15 37.40 -2.46 8.47
N ALA A 16 36.15 -2.55 8.00
CA ALA A 16 35.05 -1.71 8.47
C ALA A 16 34.38 -2.25 9.75
N MET A 17 34.52 -3.55 10.06
CA MET A 17 33.90 -4.20 11.24
C MET A 17 34.76 -4.18 12.52
N ASN A 18 35.79 -3.34 12.60
CA ASN A 18 36.73 -3.31 13.75
C ASN A 18 37.30 -4.70 14.12
N GLY A 19 37.37 -5.62 13.14
CA GLY A 19 37.88 -6.98 13.34
C GLY A 19 37.10 -7.79 14.37
N TYR A 20 35.77 -7.86 14.30
CA TYR A 20 35.00 -8.85 15.08
C TYR A 20 34.37 -9.90 14.15
N GLU A 21 34.64 -11.17 14.42
CA GLU A 21 34.02 -12.31 13.75
C GLU A 21 32.78 -12.77 14.54
N LEU A 22 31.64 -12.79 13.86
CA LEU A 22 30.40 -13.33 14.40
C LEU A 22 30.54 -14.86 14.54
N PRO A 23 30.11 -15.45 15.67
CA PRO A 23 30.11 -16.90 15.80
C PRO A 23 29.22 -17.55 14.73
N GLY A 24 29.63 -18.69 14.18
CA GLY A 24 28.90 -19.37 13.09
C GLY A 24 27.44 -19.70 13.42
N TRP A 25 27.12 -19.99 14.69
CA TRP A 25 25.74 -20.19 15.14
C TRP A 25 24.91 -18.89 15.15
N GLY A 26 25.55 -17.72 15.29
CA GLY A 26 24.91 -16.42 15.26
C GLY A 26 24.33 -16.11 13.87
N TRP A 27 25.05 -16.47 12.80
CA TRP A 27 24.48 -16.43 11.44
C TRP A 27 23.28 -17.35 11.28
N GLY A 28 23.31 -18.53 11.92
CA GLY A 28 22.19 -19.47 11.93
C GLY A 28 20.92 -18.87 12.55
N LEU A 29 21.06 -18.18 13.70
CA LEU A 29 19.94 -17.49 14.35
C LEU A 29 19.39 -16.35 13.50
N LEU A 30 20.25 -15.51 12.93
CA LEU A 30 19.81 -14.41 12.05
C LEU A 30 19.06 -14.92 10.80
N ILE A 31 19.51 -16.03 10.22
CA ILE A 31 18.82 -16.67 9.09
C ILE A 31 17.47 -17.23 9.54
N LEU A 32 17.41 -17.84 10.73
CA LEU A 32 16.17 -18.36 11.29
C LEU A 32 15.15 -17.23 11.52
N ASP A 33 15.59 -16.11 12.10
CA ASP A 33 14.76 -14.91 12.26
C ASP A 33 14.20 -14.42 10.93
N ILE A 34 15.03 -14.36 9.89
CA ILE A 34 14.56 -14.00 8.55
C ILE A 34 13.48 -14.99 8.08
N ILE A 35 13.71 -16.30 8.22
CA ILE A 35 12.73 -17.32 7.79
C ILE A 35 11.40 -17.18 8.55
N VAL A 36 11.44 -16.88 9.85
CA VAL A 36 10.25 -16.78 10.71
C VAL A 36 9.51 -15.46 10.51
N PHE A 37 10.22 -14.34 10.54
CA PHE A 37 9.62 -13.01 10.51
C PHE A 37 9.34 -12.50 9.09
N LEU A 38 10.12 -12.88 8.08
CA LEU A 38 9.92 -12.37 6.71
C LEU A 38 8.50 -12.65 6.18
N PRO A 39 7.92 -13.86 6.30
CA PRO A 39 6.55 -14.10 5.87
C PRO A 39 5.54 -13.21 6.60
N ALA A 40 5.69 -13.03 7.91
CA ALA A 40 4.83 -12.16 8.70
C ALA A 40 4.97 -10.69 8.29
N ILE A 41 6.20 -10.21 8.10
CA ILE A 41 6.49 -8.87 7.59
C ILE A 41 5.85 -8.67 6.22
N LEU A 42 5.99 -9.63 5.31
CA LEU A 42 5.39 -9.56 3.98
C LEU A 42 3.86 -9.49 4.04
N VAL A 43 3.20 -10.33 4.83
CA VAL A 43 1.73 -10.29 4.97
C VAL A 43 1.27 -8.97 5.58
N VAL A 44 1.94 -8.48 6.63
CA VAL A 44 1.55 -7.22 7.27
C VAL A 44 1.81 -6.03 6.34
N SER A 45 3.02 -5.93 5.79
CA SER A 45 3.43 -4.80 4.94
C SER A 45 2.75 -4.79 3.58
N TYR A 46 2.50 -5.95 2.97
CA TYR A 46 1.86 -6.01 1.66
C TYR A 46 0.35 -6.17 1.79
N THR A 47 -0.12 -7.27 2.36
CA THR A 47 -1.54 -7.63 2.36
C THR A 47 -2.34 -6.69 3.25
N LEU A 48 -1.94 -6.51 4.51
CA LEU A 48 -2.73 -5.73 5.47
C LEU A 48 -2.60 -4.22 5.24
N GLN A 49 -1.41 -3.72 4.89
CA GLN A 49 -1.19 -2.28 4.68
C GLN A 49 -1.56 -1.78 3.28
N ASN A 50 -1.56 -2.64 2.25
CA ASN A 50 -1.88 -2.24 0.87
C ASN A 50 -3.19 -2.86 0.37
N ILE A 51 -3.30 -4.19 0.30
CA ILE A 51 -4.48 -4.86 -0.31
C ILE A 51 -5.76 -4.53 0.45
N TYR A 52 -5.79 -4.73 1.77
CA TYR A 52 -7.01 -4.57 2.56
C TYR A 52 -7.58 -3.14 2.47
N PRO A 53 -6.78 -2.07 2.63
CA PRO A 53 -7.26 -0.71 2.43
C PRO A 53 -7.77 -0.46 1.02
N VAL A 54 -7.08 -0.90 -0.04
CA VAL A 54 -7.55 -0.71 -1.42
C VAL A 54 -8.94 -1.31 -1.62
N LEU A 55 -9.18 -2.52 -1.13
CA LEU A 55 -10.51 -3.13 -1.18
C LEU A 55 -11.55 -2.32 -0.40
N ALA A 56 -11.18 -1.77 0.75
CA ALA A 56 -12.11 -0.99 1.57
C ALA A 56 -12.44 0.38 0.98
N MET A 57 -11.51 0.98 0.23
CA MET A 57 -11.66 2.28 -0.43
C MET A 57 -12.61 2.24 -1.63
N ILE A 58 -12.68 1.11 -2.32
CA ILE A 58 -13.52 0.93 -3.51
C ILE A 58 -14.86 0.24 -3.19
N GLU A 59 -14.96 -0.48 -2.06
CA GLU A 59 -16.17 -1.22 -1.73
C GLU A 59 -17.36 -0.32 -1.42
N ASP A 60 -18.43 -0.50 -2.18
CA ASP A 60 -19.74 0.09 -1.96
C ASP A 60 -20.71 -0.96 -1.40
N PRO A 61 -21.22 -0.83 -0.16
CA PRO A 61 -22.16 -1.79 0.43
C PRO A 61 -23.55 -1.82 -0.24
N SER A 62 -23.87 -0.84 -1.09
CA SER A 62 -25.14 -0.74 -1.80
C SER A 62 -24.88 -0.34 -3.27
N PRO A 63 -24.21 -1.19 -4.06
CA PRO A 63 -24.00 -0.87 -5.46
C PRO A 63 -25.37 -0.83 -6.16
N PRO A 64 -25.62 0.14 -7.07
CA PRO A 64 -26.81 0.11 -7.89
C PRO A 64 -26.84 -1.20 -8.70
N ALA A 65 -28.00 -1.86 -8.76
CA ALA A 65 -28.18 -3.05 -9.58
C ALA A 65 -27.88 -2.67 -11.04
N TYR A 66 -26.81 -3.24 -11.59
CA TYR A 66 -26.46 -3.01 -12.99
C TYR A 66 -27.46 -3.78 -13.85
N GLU A 67 -28.43 -3.07 -14.43
CA GLU A 67 -29.31 -3.61 -15.47
C GLU A 67 -28.53 -3.53 -16.79
N PRO A 68 -28.12 -4.68 -17.38
CA PRO A 68 -27.43 -4.65 -18.66
C PRO A 68 -28.38 -4.05 -19.70
N VAL A 69 -28.00 -2.89 -20.27
CA VAL A 69 -28.75 -2.27 -21.36
C VAL A 69 -28.74 -3.23 -22.54
N SER A 70 -29.89 -3.81 -22.86
CA SER A 70 -30.07 -4.65 -24.03
C SER A 70 -29.79 -3.82 -25.28
N LEU A 71 -28.69 -4.12 -25.97
CA LEU A 71 -28.28 -3.46 -27.23
C LEU A 71 -29.17 -3.82 -28.44
N ASN A 72 -30.24 -4.59 -28.22
CA ASN A 72 -31.23 -4.86 -29.25
C ASN A 72 -32.31 -3.77 -29.19
N GLY A 73 -32.14 -2.75 -30.03
CA GLY A 73 -33.23 -1.85 -30.40
C GLY A 73 -34.36 -2.65 -31.06
N ASP A 74 -35.59 -2.23 -30.77
CA ASP A 74 -36.84 -2.63 -31.41
C ASP A 74 -37.31 -4.07 -31.19
N THR A 75 -37.90 -4.32 -30.02
CA THR A 75 -39.15 -5.10 -29.99
C THR A 75 -39.99 -4.71 -28.78
N GLN A 76 -41.16 -4.12 -29.05
CA GLN A 76 -42.24 -4.03 -28.06
C GLN A 76 -42.53 -5.44 -27.54
N SER A 77 -42.13 -5.71 -26.30
CA SER A 77 -42.61 -6.88 -25.56
C SER A 77 -43.52 -6.38 -24.44
N PHE A 78 -44.75 -6.90 -24.47
CA PHE A 78 -45.83 -6.65 -23.54
C PHE A 78 -45.44 -7.02 -22.09
N PRO A 79 -46.11 -6.47 -21.07
CA PRO A 79 -45.74 -6.72 -19.68
C PRO A 79 -46.11 -8.16 -19.32
N ASP A 80 -45.09 -9.01 -19.17
CA ASP A 80 -45.27 -10.34 -18.58
C ASP A 80 -45.17 -10.20 -17.07
N ASP A 81 -46.32 -10.35 -16.40
CA ASP A 81 -46.58 -10.08 -14.99
C ASP A 81 -46.06 -11.22 -14.07
N THR A 82 -44.86 -11.73 -14.37
CA THR A 82 -44.18 -12.78 -13.59
C THR A 82 -42.68 -12.53 -13.50
N SER A 83 -42.28 -11.33 -13.05
CA SER A 83 -40.96 -11.14 -12.47
C SER A 83 -40.96 -11.64 -11.03
N PRO A 84 -39.96 -12.42 -10.58
CA PRO A 84 -39.95 -12.93 -9.23
C PRO A 84 -39.79 -11.76 -8.27
N VAL A 85 -40.74 -11.64 -7.34
CA VAL A 85 -40.79 -10.77 -6.15
C VAL A 85 -39.58 -10.95 -5.20
N ALA A 86 -38.53 -11.65 -5.63
CA ALA A 86 -37.29 -11.87 -4.92
C ALA A 86 -36.39 -10.61 -4.89
N ASP A 87 -36.54 -9.68 -5.83
CA ASP A 87 -35.67 -8.50 -5.93
C ASP A 87 -36.07 -7.32 -5.02
N GLU A 88 -37.29 -7.31 -4.48
CA GLU A 88 -37.68 -6.32 -3.47
C GLU A 88 -37.18 -6.67 -2.06
N ALA A 89 -36.98 -7.96 -1.76
CA ALA A 89 -36.38 -8.39 -0.50
C ALA A 89 -34.88 -8.05 -0.41
N ALA A 90 -34.21 -7.83 -1.55
CA ALA A 90 -32.82 -7.36 -1.61
C ALA A 90 -32.69 -5.83 -1.38
N ARG A 91 -33.76 -5.06 -1.55
CA ARG A 91 -33.74 -3.59 -1.33
C ARG A 91 -33.68 -3.20 0.16
N GLY A 92 -33.95 -4.12 1.08
CA GLY A 92 -34.08 -3.86 2.52
C GLY A 92 -32.92 -4.31 3.42
N SER A 93 -31.92 -5.02 2.88
CA SER A 93 -30.75 -5.45 3.65
C SER A 93 -29.52 -4.74 3.12
N GLU A 94 -29.08 -3.67 3.79
CA GLU A 94 -27.71 -3.16 3.61
C GLU A 94 -26.75 -4.35 3.65
N THR A 95 -26.21 -4.75 2.49
CA THR A 95 -25.35 -5.92 2.43
C THR A 95 -24.07 -5.52 3.14
N ARG A 96 -23.86 -6.10 4.32
CA ARG A 96 -22.73 -5.75 5.19
C ARG A 96 -21.44 -5.84 4.39
N ALA A 97 -20.77 -4.70 4.23
CA ALA A 97 -19.49 -4.60 3.56
C ALA A 97 -18.51 -5.72 4.01
N ILE A 98 -17.96 -6.44 3.05
CA ILE A 98 -16.97 -7.50 3.21
C ILE A 98 -15.77 -6.96 3.98
N THR A 99 -15.36 -5.71 3.72
CA THR A 99 -14.22 -5.09 4.40
C THR A 99 -14.53 -4.57 5.81
N ALA A 100 -15.77 -4.73 6.31
CA ALA A 100 -16.12 -4.33 7.67
C ALA A 100 -15.45 -5.19 8.76
N SER A 101 -14.92 -6.36 8.40
CA SER A 101 -14.28 -7.31 9.32
C SER A 101 -13.03 -7.91 8.69
N PHE A 102 -11.90 -7.92 9.43
CA PHE A 102 -10.67 -8.61 9.00
C PHE A 102 -10.93 -10.06 8.63
N ARG A 103 -11.75 -10.75 9.42
CA ARG A 103 -12.09 -12.15 9.17
C ARG A 103 -12.92 -12.30 7.91
N ALA A 104 -13.83 -11.37 7.63
CA ALA A 104 -14.62 -11.40 6.40
C ALA A 104 -13.74 -11.12 5.17
N THR A 105 -12.91 -10.07 5.20
CA THR A 105 -11.93 -9.78 4.14
C THR A 105 -10.99 -10.96 3.90
N HIS A 106 -10.45 -11.54 4.97
CA HIS A 106 -9.58 -12.72 4.91
C HIS A 106 -10.31 -13.90 4.29
N ARG A 107 -11.53 -14.23 4.75
CA ARG A 107 -12.32 -15.34 4.21
C ARG A 107 -12.62 -15.14 2.72
N THR A 108 -12.99 -13.93 2.30
CA THR A 108 -13.24 -13.63 0.88
C THR A 108 -11.98 -13.78 0.05
N LEU A 109 -10.86 -13.18 0.47
CA LEU A 109 -9.58 -13.30 -0.24
C LEU A 109 -9.14 -14.77 -0.33
N TYR A 110 -9.18 -15.50 0.78
CA TYR A 110 -8.81 -16.90 0.83
C TYR A 110 -9.71 -17.79 -0.02
N GLY A 111 -11.01 -17.49 -0.08
CA GLY A 111 -11.97 -18.23 -0.89
C GLY A 111 -11.71 -18.15 -2.40
N ILE A 112 -11.04 -17.10 -2.88
CA ILE A 112 -10.76 -16.89 -4.31
C ILE A 112 -9.63 -17.79 -4.82
N SER A 113 -8.48 -17.76 -4.15
CA SER A 113 -7.29 -18.51 -4.59
C SER A 113 -6.38 -18.93 -3.43
N GLY A 114 -6.95 -19.15 -2.24
CA GLY A 114 -6.23 -19.55 -1.03
C GLY A 114 -5.16 -18.54 -0.62
N TRP A 115 -4.01 -19.05 -0.19
CA TRP A 115 -2.87 -18.26 0.27
C TRP A 115 -2.27 -17.34 -0.80
N VAL A 116 -2.34 -17.73 -2.08
CA VAL A 116 -1.82 -16.91 -3.19
C VAL A 116 -2.58 -15.58 -3.32
N SER A 117 -3.83 -15.54 -2.84
CA SER A 117 -4.66 -14.33 -2.85
C SER A 117 -4.09 -13.19 -2.00
N TYR A 118 -3.27 -13.50 -1.00
CA TYR A 118 -2.60 -12.46 -0.19
C TYR A 118 -1.49 -11.74 -0.92
N PHE A 119 -0.99 -12.31 -2.01
CA PHE A 119 0.10 -11.78 -2.81
C PHE A 119 -0.37 -11.36 -4.22
N ARG A 120 -1.67 -11.06 -4.38
CA ARG A 120 -2.24 -10.59 -5.66
C ARG A 120 -1.58 -9.31 -6.12
N GLY A 121 -1.03 -9.33 -7.33
CA GLY A 121 -0.32 -8.19 -7.89
C GLY A 121 1.07 -7.97 -7.29
N PHE A 122 1.60 -8.90 -6.50
CA PHE A 122 2.90 -8.71 -5.83
C PHE A 122 4.05 -8.51 -6.82
N ALA A 123 4.06 -9.23 -7.94
CA ALA A 123 5.04 -9.02 -9.00
C ALA A 123 4.98 -7.60 -9.59
N CYS A 124 3.78 -7.07 -9.80
CA CYS A 124 3.59 -5.69 -10.27
C CYS A 124 4.05 -4.68 -9.21
N TYR A 125 3.72 -4.93 -7.94
CA TYR A 125 4.18 -4.11 -6.82
C TYR A 125 5.72 -4.08 -6.69
N ILE A 126 6.38 -5.22 -6.83
CA ILE A 126 7.85 -5.29 -6.83
C ILE A 126 8.43 -4.48 -8.00
N ALA A 127 7.84 -4.59 -9.21
CA ALA A 127 8.28 -3.78 -10.35
C ALA A 127 8.13 -2.28 -10.09
N ILE A 128 7.04 -1.86 -9.45
CA ILE A 128 6.82 -0.47 -9.02
C ILE A 128 7.87 -0.03 -7.99
N VAL A 129 8.10 -0.83 -6.95
CA VAL A 129 9.05 -0.50 -5.87
C VAL A 129 10.47 -0.42 -6.40
N VAL A 130 10.93 -1.44 -7.13
CA VAL A 130 12.28 -1.47 -7.71
C VAL A 130 12.46 -0.33 -8.71
N GLY A 131 11.48 -0.11 -9.60
CA GLY A 131 11.51 0.99 -10.56
C GLY A 131 11.56 2.35 -9.88
N THR A 132 10.74 2.55 -8.84
CA THR A 132 10.72 3.80 -8.05
C THR A 132 12.07 4.01 -7.36
N MET A 133 12.63 2.98 -6.70
CA MET A 133 13.93 3.07 -6.03
C MET A 133 15.05 3.39 -7.01
N PHE A 134 15.03 2.80 -8.20
CA PHE A 134 16.02 3.04 -9.24
C PHE A 134 15.99 4.51 -9.72
N ILE A 135 14.81 5.01 -10.14
CA ILE A 135 14.67 6.40 -10.61
C ILE A 135 14.96 7.39 -9.48
N TYR A 136 14.41 7.14 -8.29
CA TYR A 136 14.60 8.01 -7.12
C TYR A 136 16.08 8.10 -6.74
N SER A 137 16.82 6.99 -6.77
CA SER A 137 18.27 6.98 -6.48
C SER A 137 19.07 7.81 -7.48
N ILE A 138 18.73 7.74 -8.78
CA ILE A 138 19.35 8.59 -9.81
C ILE A 138 19.07 10.07 -9.52
N MET A 139 17.81 10.41 -9.23
CA MET A 139 17.42 11.80 -8.96
C MET A 139 18.11 12.37 -7.72
N VAL A 140 18.20 11.60 -6.64
CA VAL A 140 18.94 12.00 -5.43
C VAL A 140 20.44 12.12 -5.73
N GLY A 141 21.01 11.22 -6.54
CA GLY A 141 22.39 11.33 -7.02
C GLY A 141 22.66 12.59 -7.84
N MET A 142 21.63 13.13 -8.49
CA MET A 142 21.65 14.42 -9.20
C MET A 142 21.29 15.63 -8.31
N SER A 143 21.20 15.44 -6.99
CA SER A 143 20.83 16.49 -6.02
C SER A 143 19.42 17.06 -6.22
N VAL A 144 18.50 16.30 -6.83
CA VAL A 144 17.09 16.73 -6.93
C VAL A 144 16.41 16.56 -5.57
N PRO A 145 15.71 17.59 -5.05
CA PRO A 145 14.98 17.48 -3.79
C PRO A 145 13.93 16.36 -3.81
N SER A 146 13.76 15.65 -2.68
CA SER A 146 12.82 14.53 -2.56
C SER A 146 11.38 14.93 -2.89
N LEU A 147 11.00 16.16 -2.52
CA LEU A 147 9.70 16.77 -2.82
C LEU A 147 9.38 16.85 -4.32
N ILE A 148 10.41 16.89 -5.17
CA ILE A 148 10.26 16.89 -6.64
C ILE A 148 10.45 15.46 -7.17
N ALA A 149 11.42 14.72 -6.65
CA ALA A 149 11.73 13.37 -7.11
C ALA A 149 10.57 12.38 -6.90
N ALA A 150 9.89 12.44 -5.75
CA ALA A 150 8.80 11.53 -5.43
C ALA A 150 7.59 11.69 -6.38
N PRO A 151 7.06 12.91 -6.64
CA PRO A 151 6.01 13.10 -7.65
C PRO A 151 6.41 12.69 -9.07
N VAL A 152 7.66 12.93 -9.48
CA VAL A 152 8.15 12.51 -10.81
C VAL A 152 8.12 10.98 -10.95
N CYS A 153 8.59 10.26 -9.92
CA CYS A 153 8.49 8.80 -9.90
C CYS A 153 7.04 8.32 -9.92
N ALA A 154 6.16 8.98 -9.16
CA ALA A 154 4.74 8.65 -9.11
C ALA A 154 4.06 8.74 -10.47
N ILE A 155 4.36 9.81 -11.21
CA ILE A 155 3.85 10.03 -12.57
C ILE A 155 4.43 8.99 -13.53
N ALA A 156 5.72 8.71 -13.46
CA ALA A 156 6.39 7.75 -14.35
C ALA A 156 5.78 6.34 -14.23
N PHE A 157 5.38 5.93 -13.02
CA PHE A 157 4.82 4.61 -12.75
C PHE A 157 3.30 4.59 -12.62
N VAL A 158 2.61 5.64 -13.04
CA VAL A 158 1.16 5.78 -12.84
C VAL A 158 0.35 4.65 -13.51
N GLN A 159 0.83 4.16 -14.65
CA GLN A 159 0.24 3.04 -15.37
C GLN A 159 0.40 1.72 -14.60
N LEU A 160 1.57 1.49 -13.97
CA LEU A 160 1.80 0.31 -13.16
C LEU A 160 1.00 0.36 -11.86
N TYR A 161 0.93 1.50 -11.18
CA TYR A 161 0.09 1.66 -9.99
C TYR A 161 -1.38 1.37 -10.28
N THR A 162 -1.89 1.89 -11.39
CA THR A 162 -3.27 1.64 -11.83
C THR A 162 -3.49 0.16 -12.14
N ALA A 163 -2.58 -0.48 -12.87
CA ALA A 163 -2.65 -1.90 -13.15
C ALA A 163 -2.57 -2.76 -11.88
N TRP A 164 -1.74 -2.36 -10.90
CA TRP A 164 -1.67 -3.02 -9.61
C TRP A 164 -3.02 -2.95 -8.88
N VAL A 165 -3.66 -1.78 -8.83
CA VAL A 165 -5.01 -1.63 -8.26
C VAL A 165 -6.01 -2.52 -8.99
N HIS A 166 -6.00 -2.54 -10.33
CA HIS A 166 -6.87 -3.41 -11.13
C HIS A 166 -6.68 -4.88 -10.79
N ILE A 167 -5.44 -5.35 -10.66
CA ILE A 167 -5.14 -6.74 -10.27
C ILE A 167 -5.66 -7.08 -8.86
N VAL A 168 -5.55 -6.12 -7.94
CA VAL A 168 -6.01 -6.30 -6.55
C VAL A 168 -7.53 -6.41 -6.47
N ILE A 169 -8.27 -5.58 -7.20
CA ILE A 169 -9.74 -5.48 -7.07
C ILE A 169 -10.51 -6.42 -8.00
N SER A 170 -9.91 -6.93 -9.07
CA SER A 170 -10.57 -7.79 -10.06
C SER A 170 -10.49 -9.27 -9.70
N ALA A 171 -11.37 -10.08 -10.30
CA ALA A 171 -11.32 -11.52 -10.28
C ALA A 171 -9.97 -12.06 -10.81
N PRO A 172 -9.54 -13.28 -10.40
CA PRO A 172 -8.33 -13.90 -10.92
C PRO A 172 -8.33 -13.94 -12.45
N SER A 173 -7.24 -13.49 -13.06
CA SER A 173 -7.04 -13.53 -14.50
C SER A 173 -5.78 -14.32 -14.83
N PRO A 174 -5.77 -15.15 -15.89
CA PRO A 174 -4.55 -15.83 -16.35
C PRO A 174 -3.55 -14.88 -17.03
N LYS A 175 -3.96 -13.64 -17.33
CA LYS A 175 -3.10 -12.67 -18.01
C LYS A 175 -2.00 -12.15 -17.08
N PRO A 176 -0.74 -12.04 -17.53
CA PRO A 176 0.31 -11.42 -16.75
C PRO A 176 0.09 -9.92 -16.61
N PHE A 177 0.67 -9.30 -15.56
CA PHE A 177 0.37 -7.90 -15.20
C PHE A 177 0.68 -6.89 -16.32
N TRP A 178 1.73 -7.10 -17.12
CA TRP A 178 2.11 -6.20 -18.21
C TRP A 178 1.13 -6.22 -19.40
N ARG A 179 0.26 -7.23 -19.49
CA ARG A 179 -0.85 -7.28 -20.47
C ARG A 179 -2.15 -6.70 -19.92
N ARG A 180 -2.16 -6.29 -18.66
CA ARG A 180 -3.32 -5.70 -17.96
C ARG A 180 -3.14 -4.19 -17.75
N LEU A 181 -2.19 -3.58 -18.46
CA LEU A 181 -1.92 -2.16 -18.35
C LEU A 181 -2.97 -1.36 -19.10
N ALA A 182 -3.62 -0.42 -18.42
CA ALA A 182 -4.52 0.54 -19.05
C ALA A 182 -3.74 1.47 -20.00
N PRO A 183 -4.38 2.08 -21.02
CA PRO A 183 -3.71 3.01 -21.93
C PRO A 183 -3.04 4.17 -21.17
N PHE A 184 -1.75 4.41 -21.45
CA PHE A 184 -0.96 5.39 -20.70
C PHE A 184 -1.57 6.79 -20.71
N LYS A 185 -1.97 7.30 -21.88
CA LYS A 185 -2.55 8.65 -22.03
C LYS A 185 -3.80 8.83 -21.15
N LYS A 186 -4.73 7.87 -21.20
CA LYS A 186 -5.97 7.90 -20.40
C LYS A 186 -5.64 7.81 -18.91
N THR A 187 -4.75 6.90 -18.54
CA THR A 187 -4.33 6.72 -17.15
C THR A 187 -3.70 7.99 -16.60
N PHE A 188 -2.72 8.55 -17.31
CA PHE A 188 -2.04 9.78 -16.96
C PHE A 188 -3.03 10.94 -16.79
N GLN A 189 -3.94 11.15 -17.75
CA GLN A 189 -4.93 12.22 -17.67
C GLN A 189 -5.85 12.10 -16.45
N ALA A 190 -6.25 10.89 -16.09
CA ALA A 190 -7.12 10.65 -14.94
C ALA A 190 -6.37 10.78 -13.60
N THR A 191 -5.15 10.22 -13.52
CA THR A 191 -4.51 9.93 -12.23
C THR A 191 -3.29 10.79 -11.92
N ALA A 192 -2.75 11.57 -12.86
CA ALA A 192 -1.54 12.38 -12.62
C ALA A 192 -1.72 13.36 -11.44
N LEU A 193 -2.81 14.14 -11.42
CA LEU A 193 -3.09 15.06 -10.33
C LEU A 193 -3.24 14.35 -8.97
N PRO A 194 -4.17 13.38 -8.79
CA PRO A 194 -4.31 12.71 -7.50
C PRO A 194 -3.04 11.92 -7.10
N ALA A 195 -2.24 11.43 -8.05
CA ALA A 195 -0.96 10.79 -7.76
C ALA A 195 0.04 11.80 -7.20
N VAL A 196 0.22 12.96 -7.84
CA VAL A 196 1.12 14.01 -7.33
C VAL A 196 0.70 14.45 -5.94
N VAL A 197 -0.59 14.71 -5.71
CA VAL A 197 -1.10 15.12 -4.39
C VAL A 197 -0.84 14.02 -3.34
N TYR A 198 -1.02 12.74 -3.69
CA TYR A 198 -0.80 11.62 -2.77
C TYR A 198 0.65 11.52 -2.34
N PHE A 199 1.59 11.56 -3.30
CA PHE A 199 3.01 11.48 -2.99
C PHE A 199 3.52 12.73 -2.27
N PHE A 200 2.97 13.90 -2.59
CA PHE A 200 3.27 15.12 -1.85
C PHE A 200 2.79 15.05 -0.39
N ALA A 201 1.57 14.54 -0.15
CA ALA A 201 1.05 14.26 1.18
C ALA A 201 1.94 13.27 1.96
N PHE A 202 2.46 12.25 1.28
CA PHE A 202 3.38 11.28 1.87
C PHE A 202 4.72 11.93 2.25
N GLU A 203 5.30 12.76 1.38
CA GLU A 203 6.53 13.51 1.68
C GLU A 203 6.34 14.49 2.84
N ILE A 204 5.21 15.20 2.92
CA ILE A 204 4.87 16.06 4.08
C ILE A 204 4.85 15.23 5.37
N THR A 205 4.23 14.06 5.34
CA THR A 205 4.12 13.16 6.50
C THR A 205 5.47 12.60 6.93
N ARG A 206 6.48 12.59 6.05
CA ARG A 206 7.87 12.28 6.41
C ARG A 206 8.62 13.51 6.92
N PHE A 207 8.47 14.63 6.23
CA PHE A 207 9.22 15.86 6.49
C PHE A 207 8.83 16.49 7.83
N VAL A 208 7.53 16.66 8.10
CA VAL A 208 7.04 17.37 9.30
C VAL A 208 7.45 16.66 10.60
N PRO A 209 7.23 15.34 10.78
CA PRO A 209 7.68 14.66 11.99
C PRO A 209 9.20 14.67 12.17
N THR A 210 9.96 14.58 11.08
CA THR A 210 11.43 14.66 11.12
C THR A 210 11.88 16.05 11.60
N LEU A 211 11.29 17.11 11.05
CA LEU A 211 11.58 18.48 11.46
C LEU A 211 11.19 18.73 12.92
N LEU A 212 10.02 18.25 13.34
CA LEU A 212 9.55 18.35 14.71
C LEU A 212 10.48 17.60 15.68
N GLY A 213 10.91 16.39 15.32
CA GLY A 213 11.86 15.62 16.13
C GLY A 213 13.18 16.36 16.32
N ARG A 214 13.70 16.99 15.25
CA ARG A 214 14.89 17.85 15.34
C ARG A 214 14.66 19.08 16.23
N ALA A 215 13.51 19.74 16.09
CA ALA A 215 13.16 20.91 16.90
C ALA A 215 13.01 20.58 18.39
N LEU A 216 12.53 19.39 18.72
CA LEU A 216 12.43 18.88 20.10
C LEU A 216 13.77 18.36 20.66
N GLY A 217 14.83 18.39 19.85
CA GLY A 217 16.16 17.89 20.23
C GLY A 217 16.19 16.37 20.41
N LEU A 218 15.32 15.61 19.72
CA LEU A 218 15.40 14.15 19.74
C LEU A 218 16.72 13.69 19.10
N PRO A 219 17.38 12.68 19.69
CA PRO A 219 18.63 12.15 19.15
C PRO A 219 18.45 11.75 17.69
N GLN A 220 19.33 12.26 16.83
CA GLN A 220 19.35 11.95 15.41
C GLN A 220 20.49 10.98 15.14
N TRP A 221 20.25 10.03 14.24
CA TRP A 221 21.33 9.23 13.68
C TRP A 221 22.32 10.16 12.96
N ASN A 222 23.58 10.16 13.38
CA ASN A 222 24.64 10.93 12.73
C ASN A 222 25.36 10.05 11.70
N PRO A 223 25.18 10.28 10.38
CA PRO A 223 25.85 9.49 9.35
C PRO A 223 27.37 9.56 9.42
N SER A 224 27.92 10.62 10.01
CA SER A 224 29.37 10.81 10.20
C SER A 224 29.93 10.00 11.36
N GLN A 225 29.09 9.47 12.25
CA GLN A 225 29.48 8.65 13.40
C GLN A 225 28.55 7.44 13.52
N PRO A 226 28.61 6.47 12.59
CA PRO A 226 27.68 5.34 12.53
C PRO A 226 27.78 4.35 13.71
N GLY A 227 28.79 4.49 14.57
CA GLY A 227 28.94 3.68 15.79
C GLY A 227 28.47 4.37 17.08
N ALA A 228 28.11 5.65 17.02
CA ALA A 228 27.67 6.40 18.20
C ALA A 228 26.17 6.16 18.41
N VAL A 229 25.82 5.36 19.41
CA VAL A 229 24.44 5.26 19.89
C VAL A 229 24.14 6.55 20.66
N PRO A 230 23.16 7.36 20.23
CA PRO A 230 22.82 8.57 20.97
C PRO A 230 22.35 8.21 22.37
N GLU A 231 22.85 8.91 23.39
CA GLU A 231 22.40 8.71 24.77
C GLU A 231 20.93 9.15 24.90
N PRO A 232 20.01 8.25 25.27
CA PRO A 232 18.61 8.60 25.43
C PRO A 232 18.38 9.39 26.72
N ASP A 233 17.67 10.52 26.62
CA ASP A 233 17.18 11.27 27.78
C ASP A 233 15.81 10.68 28.21
N ALA A 234 15.51 10.68 29.52
CA ALA A 234 14.20 10.32 30.04
C ALA A 234 13.07 11.19 29.44
N ASN A 235 13.40 12.43 29.04
CA ASN A 235 12.46 13.32 28.34
C ASN A 235 12.15 12.89 26.90
N ASP A 236 12.91 11.99 26.30
CA ASP A 236 12.71 11.61 24.89
C ASP A 236 11.45 10.78 24.69
N ILE A 237 10.94 10.13 25.74
CA ILE A 237 9.70 9.35 25.69
C ILE A 237 8.51 10.25 25.31
N TRP A 238 8.28 11.35 26.05
CA TRP A 238 7.13 12.21 25.79
C TRP A 238 7.29 12.99 24.47
N LYS A 239 8.52 13.42 24.12
CA LYS A 239 8.82 14.05 22.82
C LYS A 239 8.49 13.10 21.66
N THR A 240 8.87 11.82 21.79
CA THR A 240 8.56 10.78 20.80
C THR A 240 7.05 10.55 20.69
N LEU A 241 6.32 10.55 21.81
CA LEU A 241 4.86 10.45 21.81
C LEU A 241 4.20 11.62 21.05
N ILE A 242 4.72 12.85 21.18
CA ILE A 242 4.23 14.00 20.41
C ILE A 242 4.49 13.81 18.92
N VAL A 243 5.71 13.43 18.54
CA VAL A 243 6.06 13.18 17.13
C VAL A 243 5.20 12.06 16.54
N LEU A 244 4.93 11.00 17.30
CA LEU A 244 4.03 9.92 16.91
C LEU A 244 2.61 10.43 16.72
N LEU A 245 2.07 11.21 17.66
CA LEU A 245 0.72 11.76 17.56
C LEU A 245 0.56 12.65 16.33
N VAL A 246 1.51 13.56 16.09
CA VAL A 246 1.51 14.41 14.88
C VAL A 246 1.58 13.58 13.61
N SER A 247 2.42 12.53 13.58
CA SER A 247 2.51 11.61 12.45
C SER A 247 1.20 10.89 12.17
N LEU A 248 0.50 10.43 13.22
CA LEU A 248 -0.80 9.78 13.11
C LEU A 248 -1.89 10.75 12.61
N VAL A 249 -1.91 11.98 13.12
CA VAL A 249 -2.83 13.04 12.66
C VAL A 249 -2.61 13.34 11.18
N LEU A 250 -1.36 13.55 10.75
CA LEU A 250 -1.05 13.76 9.33
C LEU A 250 -1.47 12.56 8.48
N LYS A 251 -1.20 11.33 8.93
CA LYS A 251 -1.60 10.13 8.19
C LYS A 251 -3.11 10.04 8.03
N VAL A 252 -3.88 10.28 9.10
CA VAL A 252 -5.34 10.17 9.10
C VAL A 252 -6.02 11.29 8.30
N PHE A 253 -5.58 12.53 8.46
CA PHE A 253 -6.26 13.69 7.88
C PHE A 253 -5.68 14.16 6.54
N LEU A 254 -4.45 13.74 6.19
CA LEU A 254 -3.81 14.13 4.94
C LEU A 254 -3.65 12.92 3.99
N VAL A 255 -2.98 11.85 4.44
CA VAL A 255 -2.61 10.74 3.55
C VAL A 255 -3.80 9.87 3.18
N ILE A 256 -4.59 9.41 4.15
CA ILE A 256 -5.73 8.52 3.88
C ILE A 256 -6.75 9.18 2.92
N PRO A 257 -7.18 10.43 3.13
CA PRO A 257 -8.02 11.18 2.19
C PRO A 257 -7.57 11.14 0.75
N VAL A 258 -6.31 11.49 0.51
CA VAL A 258 -5.78 11.57 -0.85
C VAL A 258 -5.59 10.18 -1.45
N HIS A 259 -5.23 9.18 -0.62
CA HIS A 259 -5.14 7.79 -1.07
C HIS A 259 -6.49 7.25 -1.53
N VAL A 260 -7.57 7.50 -0.76
CA VAL A 260 -8.94 7.12 -1.16
C VAL A 260 -9.27 7.69 -2.53
N VAL A 261 -9.03 8.98 -2.74
CA VAL A 261 -9.30 9.64 -4.02
C VAL A 261 -8.50 8.99 -5.16
N LEU A 262 -7.18 8.83 -4.97
CA LEU A 262 -6.32 8.21 -5.98
C LEU A 262 -6.77 6.79 -6.34
N THR A 263 -6.99 5.94 -5.34
CA THR A 263 -7.40 4.55 -5.54
C THR A 263 -8.75 4.45 -6.23
N ARG A 264 -9.71 5.31 -5.86
CA ARG A 264 -11.03 5.36 -6.50
C ARG A 264 -10.96 5.83 -7.95
N VAL A 265 -10.15 6.85 -8.26
CA VAL A 265 -9.90 7.29 -9.64
C VAL A 265 -9.25 6.16 -10.45
N GLN A 266 -8.26 5.46 -9.88
CA GLN A 266 -7.63 4.30 -10.53
C GLN A 266 -8.61 3.16 -10.77
N ALA A 267 -9.47 2.85 -9.80
CA ALA A 267 -10.49 1.82 -9.92
C ALA A 267 -11.55 2.14 -10.99
N SER A 268 -11.88 3.42 -11.20
CA SER A 268 -12.80 3.85 -12.27
C SER A 268 -12.28 3.57 -13.69
N LEU A 269 -10.96 3.33 -13.84
CA LEU A 269 -10.35 2.94 -15.11
C LEU A 269 -10.40 1.43 -15.35
N LEU A 270 -10.94 0.64 -14.43
CA LEU A 270 -11.07 -0.80 -14.60
C LEU A 270 -11.99 -1.09 -15.80
N PRO A 271 -11.58 -1.94 -16.75
CA PRO A 271 -12.43 -2.30 -17.89
C PRO A 271 -13.75 -2.93 -17.46
N GLU A 272 -14.79 -2.78 -18.28
CA GLU A 272 -16.14 -3.24 -17.93
C GLU A 272 -16.21 -4.78 -17.88
N GLU A 273 -15.39 -5.45 -18.66
CA GLU A 273 -15.28 -6.91 -18.72
C GLU A 273 -14.64 -7.57 -17.47
N ASP A 274 -13.92 -6.82 -16.64
CA ASP A 274 -13.18 -7.38 -15.50
C ASP A 274 -14.04 -7.34 -14.23
N GLU A 275 -14.68 -8.43 -13.84
CA GLU A 275 -15.46 -8.53 -12.59
C GLU A 275 -14.64 -8.19 -11.33
N THR A 276 -15.26 -7.56 -10.32
CA THR A 276 -14.60 -7.18 -9.06
C THR A 276 -14.86 -8.17 -7.93
N ILE A 277 -13.88 -8.36 -7.05
CA ILE A 277 -13.97 -9.30 -5.92
C ILE A 277 -14.76 -8.74 -4.73
N VAL A 278 -14.94 -7.43 -4.69
CA VAL A 278 -15.81 -6.73 -3.76
C VAL A 278 -16.86 -5.96 -4.54
N PRO A 279 -18.06 -5.75 -3.97
CA PRO A 279 -19.07 -4.91 -4.59
C PRO A 279 -18.51 -3.51 -4.86
N PHE A 280 -18.56 -3.07 -6.12
CA PHE A 280 -17.98 -1.80 -6.57
C PHE A 280 -18.95 -1.08 -7.48
N ASP A 281 -19.36 0.13 -7.09
CA ASP A 281 -20.11 1.02 -7.96
C ASP A 281 -19.18 1.72 -8.95
N ARG A 282 -19.20 1.26 -10.20
CA ARG A 282 -18.41 1.82 -11.32
C ARG A 282 -18.93 3.17 -11.81
N SER A 283 -20.21 3.46 -11.57
CA SER A 283 -20.83 4.72 -11.97
C SER A 283 -20.50 5.87 -11.00
N PHE A 284 -20.02 5.54 -9.79
CA PHE A 284 -19.83 6.47 -8.69
C PHE A 284 -21.08 7.34 -8.48
N GLN A 285 -22.22 6.69 -8.24
CA GLN A 285 -23.53 7.32 -8.10
C GLN A 285 -23.94 8.10 -9.35
N GLY A 286 -23.65 7.55 -10.54
CA GLY A 286 -23.98 8.15 -11.84
C GLY A 286 -23.10 9.33 -12.27
N THR A 287 -21.99 9.61 -11.57
CA THR A 287 -21.07 10.71 -11.93
C THR A 287 -20.10 10.38 -13.06
N VAL A 288 -19.92 9.09 -13.37
CA VAL A 288 -19.05 8.64 -14.46
C VAL A 288 -19.85 8.46 -15.74
N GLU A 289 -19.64 9.36 -16.69
CA GLU A 289 -20.13 9.20 -18.06
C GLU A 289 -19.23 8.22 -18.84
N PRO A 290 -19.79 7.16 -19.45
CA PRO A 290 -19.02 6.22 -20.27
C PRO A 290 -18.31 6.91 -21.44
N ALA A 291 -17.12 6.42 -21.78
CA ALA A 291 -16.38 6.93 -22.95
C ALA A 291 -17.13 6.72 -24.27
N ILE A 292 -18.01 5.73 -24.31
CA ILE A 292 -18.83 5.37 -25.49
C ILE A 292 -19.86 6.48 -25.80
N VAL A 293 -20.34 7.21 -24.79
CA VAL A 293 -21.30 8.33 -24.96
C VAL A 293 -20.61 9.70 -25.01
N GLY A 294 -19.29 9.75 -25.20
CA GLY A 294 -18.51 11.00 -25.27
C GLY A 294 -18.00 11.52 -23.92
N GLY A 295 -18.23 10.79 -22.83
CA GLY A 295 -17.73 11.10 -21.50
C GLY A 295 -16.22 10.85 -21.33
N LYS A 296 -15.65 11.29 -20.20
CA LYS A 296 -14.23 11.05 -19.88
C LYS A 296 -13.92 9.57 -19.61
N GLY A 297 -14.93 8.77 -19.23
CA GLY A 297 -14.78 7.35 -18.92
C GLY A 297 -13.87 7.07 -17.72
N PHE A 298 -13.82 8.01 -16.77
CA PHE A 298 -13.20 7.89 -15.44
C PHE A 298 -13.80 8.96 -14.50
N VAL A 299 -13.74 8.72 -13.19
CA VAL A 299 -14.28 9.64 -12.19
C VAL A 299 -13.34 10.83 -11.92
N SER A 300 -13.90 12.03 -11.74
CA SER A 300 -13.14 13.20 -11.29
C SER A 300 -12.63 13.01 -9.85
N PRO A 301 -11.44 13.51 -9.47
CA PRO A 301 -10.95 13.43 -8.10
C PRO A 301 -11.92 14.01 -7.05
N MET A 302 -12.63 15.10 -7.39
CA MET A 302 -13.61 15.72 -6.48
C MET A 302 -14.85 14.83 -6.30
N ASP A 303 -15.32 14.19 -7.36
CA ASP A 303 -16.50 13.31 -7.31
C ASP A 303 -16.16 11.99 -6.59
N ALA A 304 -14.94 11.47 -6.79
CA ALA A 304 -14.40 10.34 -6.04
C ALA A 304 -14.32 10.60 -4.52
N TRP A 305 -14.08 11.85 -4.12
CA TRP A 305 -14.14 12.25 -2.71
C TRP A 305 -15.58 12.33 -2.20
N ARG A 306 -16.45 13.07 -2.92
CA ARG A 306 -17.82 13.38 -2.49
C ARG A 306 -18.71 12.14 -2.37
N THR A 307 -18.52 11.18 -3.26
CA THR A 307 -19.29 9.93 -3.28
C THR A 307 -18.82 8.93 -2.22
N PHE A 308 -17.81 9.25 -1.40
CA PHE A 308 -17.35 8.35 -0.33
C PHE A 308 -18.16 8.59 0.95
N SER A 309 -19.03 7.65 1.30
CA SER A 309 -19.96 7.80 2.42
C SER A 309 -19.22 7.90 3.78
N ARG A 310 -19.86 8.56 4.75
CA ARG A 310 -19.36 8.64 6.13
C ARG A 310 -19.21 7.26 6.77
N ALA A 311 -20.10 6.31 6.43
CA ALA A 311 -20.01 4.94 6.92
C ALA A 311 -18.74 4.23 6.40
N SER A 312 -18.42 4.41 5.11
CA SER A 312 -17.18 3.89 4.52
C SER A 312 -15.93 4.54 5.12
N TRP A 313 -15.97 5.84 5.43
CA TRP A 313 -14.91 6.54 6.17
C TRP A 313 -14.61 5.90 7.53
N VAL A 314 -15.65 5.72 8.36
CA VAL A 314 -15.50 5.12 9.69
C VAL A 314 -14.96 3.69 9.60
N ARG A 315 -15.44 2.91 8.62
CA ARG A 315 -14.94 1.55 8.35
C ARG A 315 -13.46 1.56 7.97
N LEU A 316 -13.05 2.45 7.08
CA LEU A 316 -11.67 2.57 6.62
C LEU A 316 -10.73 2.99 7.75
N VAL A 317 -11.11 3.96 8.58
CA VAL A 317 -10.28 4.38 9.72
C VAL A 317 -10.14 3.23 10.73
N LYS A 318 -11.22 2.51 11.05
CA LYS A 318 -11.17 1.32 11.91
C LYS A 318 -10.26 0.23 11.35
N LEU A 319 -10.29 0.02 10.03
CA LEU A 319 -9.39 -0.90 9.33
C LEU A 319 -7.92 -0.47 9.54
N TYR A 320 -7.59 0.79 9.25
CA TYR A 320 -6.22 1.30 9.46
C TYR A 320 -5.74 1.20 10.90
N VAL A 321 -6.60 1.48 11.89
CA VAL A 321 -6.25 1.32 13.31
C VAL A 321 -5.90 -0.14 13.62
N LYS A 322 -6.69 -1.10 13.15
CA LYS A 322 -6.39 -2.54 13.35
C LYS A 322 -5.10 -2.95 12.66
N VAL A 323 -4.86 -2.49 11.43
CA VAL A 323 -3.61 -2.76 10.70
C VAL A 323 -2.42 -2.18 11.45
N PHE A 324 -2.54 -0.96 11.99
CA PHE A 324 -1.52 -0.32 12.81
C PHE A 324 -1.20 -1.13 14.06
N LEU A 325 -2.23 -1.59 14.79
CA LEU A 325 -2.03 -2.41 15.99
C LEU A 325 -1.34 -3.75 15.67
N VAL A 326 -1.71 -4.41 14.58
CA VAL A 326 -1.05 -5.65 14.14
C VAL A 326 0.41 -5.38 13.74
N GLY A 327 0.68 -4.29 13.03
CA GLY A 327 2.03 -3.88 12.68
C GLY A 327 2.89 -3.56 13.91
N LEU A 328 2.32 -2.82 14.88
CA LEU A 328 2.98 -2.50 16.14
C LEU A 328 3.31 -3.76 16.94
N ALA A 329 2.37 -4.70 17.04
CA ALA A 329 2.59 -5.97 17.72
C ALA A 329 3.72 -6.79 17.06
N LEU A 330 3.77 -6.84 15.72
CA LEU A 330 4.85 -7.49 14.98
C LEU A 330 6.19 -6.79 15.22
N SER A 331 6.23 -5.46 15.22
CA SER A 331 7.45 -4.68 15.51
C SER A 331 7.96 -4.93 16.93
N VAL A 332 7.06 -4.97 17.93
CA VAL A 332 7.42 -5.29 19.32
C VAL A 332 7.94 -6.72 19.42
N ALA A 333 7.28 -7.69 18.78
CA ALA A 333 7.74 -9.08 18.78
C ALA A 333 9.15 -9.22 18.18
N LEU A 334 9.41 -8.53 17.06
CA LEU A 334 10.73 -8.52 16.44
C LEU A 334 11.79 -7.89 17.36
N ILE A 335 11.48 -6.76 18.00
CA ILE A 335 12.40 -6.12 18.97
C ILE A 335 12.70 -7.07 20.13
N VAL A 336 11.67 -7.70 20.70
CA VAL A 336 11.80 -8.59 21.86
C VAL A 336 12.62 -9.85 21.55
N VAL A 337 12.63 -10.33 20.30
CA VAL A 337 13.43 -11.50 19.88
C VAL A 337 14.83 -11.07 19.44
N VAL A 338 14.92 -10.16 18.47
CA VAL A 338 16.18 -9.81 17.80
C VAL A 338 17.13 -9.07 18.74
N VAL A 339 16.64 -8.17 19.60
CA VAL A 339 17.54 -7.37 20.46
C VAL A 339 18.29 -8.25 21.46
N PRO A 340 17.65 -9.13 22.25
CA PRO A 340 18.36 -10.10 23.08
C PRO A 340 19.32 -11.00 22.30
N GLU A 341 18.94 -11.47 21.11
CA GLU A 341 19.82 -12.29 20.28
C GLU A 341 21.08 -11.54 19.86
N LEU A 342 20.96 -10.30 19.42
CA LEU A 342 22.11 -9.45 19.10
C LEU A 342 23.01 -9.22 20.33
N PHE A 343 22.45 -9.05 21.53
CA PHE A 343 23.22 -8.96 22.77
C PHE A 343 23.98 -10.25 23.09
N VAL A 344 23.36 -11.41 22.89
CA VAL A 344 24.03 -12.70 23.10
C VAL A 344 25.12 -12.90 22.05
N ILE A 345 24.83 -12.67 20.76
CA ILE A 345 25.78 -12.81 19.66
C ILE A 345 26.99 -11.91 19.85
N SER A 346 26.79 -10.63 20.19
CA SER A 346 27.88 -9.67 20.43
C SER A 346 28.76 -10.08 21.62
N ARG A 347 28.19 -10.68 22.67
CA ARG A 347 28.98 -11.20 23.81
C ARG A 347 29.92 -12.35 23.42
N TYR A 348 29.57 -13.13 22.40
CA TYR A 348 30.38 -14.25 21.91
C TYR A 348 31.15 -13.94 20.63
N ALA A 349 31.07 -12.71 20.11
CA ALA A 349 31.86 -12.25 18.98
C ALA A 349 33.33 -12.18 19.39
N LYS A 350 34.20 -12.80 18.58
CA LYS A 350 35.64 -12.81 18.84
C LYS A 350 36.29 -11.69 18.05
N LYS A 351 37.26 -11.01 18.67
CA LYS A 351 38.11 -10.09 17.95
C LYS A 351 39.06 -10.91 17.06
N ILE A 352 39.05 -10.63 15.76
CA ILE A 352 40.00 -11.09 14.77
C ILE A 352 41.32 -10.37 15.10
N GLU A 353 42.32 -11.13 15.56
CA GLU A 353 43.69 -10.64 15.82
C GLU A 353 44.53 -10.61 14.54
#